data_AF-A0A915C4Z2-F1
#
_entry.id   AF-A0A915C4Z2-F1
#
_cell.length_a   1.000
_cell.length_b   1.000
_cell.length_c   1.000
_cell.angle_alpha   90.00
_cell.angle_beta   90.00
_cell.angle_gamma   90.00
#
_symmetry.space_group_name_H-M   'P 1'
#
loop_
_entity.id
_entity.type
_entity.pdbx_description
1 polymer ?
#
loop_
_entity_poly.entity_id
_entity_poly.type
_entity_poly.pdbx_seq_one_letter_code
_entity_poly.pdbx_strand_id
1 'polypeptide(L)'
;LRKHQNFAQVETLQREVTERTGLISASIINRLQLEKLLTPIVETPTTVYQPAEVAHYDNIIVHFDLKGAPPKVAYLKQVLELIKHNGATGILIEWEDTFPFTGIFEDIRASNGYTMAEVKEMLSHAQKLELDIIPLVQTFGHLEWILKVAKFRKYRQSDMYP
;
A
#
# COMPACT_ATOMS: atom_id res chain seq x y z
N LEU A 1 35.25 8.44 34.58
CA LEU A 1 36.37 8.42 33.60
C LEU A 1 36.20 7.35 32.50
N ARG A 2 34.97 7.04 32.04
CA ARG A 2 34.70 6.07 30.94
C ARG A 2 33.93 6.71 29.78
N LYS A 3 34.35 7.90 29.34
CA LYS A 3 33.79 8.54 28.12
C LYS A 3 34.85 8.91 27.07
N HIS A 4 36.14 8.68 27.34
CA HIS A 4 37.22 9.10 26.43
C HIS A 4 37.99 7.94 25.76
N GLN A 5 37.76 6.68 26.16
CA GLN A 5 38.42 5.53 25.51
C GLN A 5 37.64 4.96 24.30
N ASN A 6 36.44 5.47 23.99
CA ASN A 6 35.58 4.90 22.93
C ASN A 6 35.55 5.69 21.60
N PHE A 7 35.99 6.96 21.57
CA PHE A 7 35.86 7.78 20.36
C PHE A 7 36.91 7.43 19.29
N ALA A 8 38.18 7.31 19.68
CA ALA A 8 39.27 7.00 18.74
C ALA A 8 39.07 5.65 18.02
N GLN A 9 38.53 4.64 18.71
CA GLN A 9 38.24 3.34 18.09
C GLN A 9 37.08 3.41 17.09
N VAL A 10 36.06 4.23 17.35
CA VAL A 10 34.91 4.39 16.45
C VAL A 10 35.32 5.12 15.17
N GLU A 11 36.15 6.17 15.28
CA GLU A 11 36.66 6.89 14.11
C GLU A 11 37.55 6.00 13.22
N THR A 12 38.40 5.17 13.82
CA THR A 12 39.22 4.20 13.07
C THR A 12 38.34 3.20 12.30
N LEU A 13 37.33 2.62 12.95
CA LEU A 13 36.40 1.67 12.31
C LEU A 13 35.59 2.34 11.18
N GLN A 14 35.16 3.59 11.36
CA GLN A 14 34.43 4.35 10.34
C GLN A 14 35.30 4.64 9.11
N ARG A 15 36.56 5.00 9.33
CA ARG A 15 37.52 5.24 8.25
C ARG A 15 37.77 3.98 7.43
N GLU A 16 37.97 2.85 8.10
CA GLU A 16 38.24 1.55 7.46
C GLU A 16 37.05 1.06 6.62
N VAL A 17 35.81 1.27 7.09
CA VAL A 17 34.60 0.98 6.32
C VAL A 17 34.44 1.91 5.10
N THR A 18 34.77 3.19 5.26
CA THR A 18 34.70 4.18 4.16
C THR A 18 35.70 3.82 3.05
N GLU A 19 36.93 3.44 3.41
CA GLU A 19 37.97 3.02 2.47
C GLU A 19 37.59 1.70 1.75
N ARG A 20 36.90 0.77 2.41
CA ARG A 20 36.45 -0.49 1.80
C ARG A 20 35.23 -0.37 0.90
N THR A 21 34.28 0.51 1.23
CA THR A 21 32.95 0.52 0.59
C THR A 21 32.67 1.75 -0.26
N GLY A 22 33.46 2.83 -0.11
CA GLY A 22 33.28 4.09 -0.84
C GLY A 22 32.12 4.95 -0.36
N LEU A 23 31.44 4.60 0.74
CA LEU A 23 30.31 5.35 1.29
C LEU A 23 30.78 6.52 2.17
N ILE A 24 30.53 7.76 1.73
CA ILE A 24 31.19 8.98 2.26
C ILE A 24 30.56 9.54 3.56
N SER A 25 29.54 8.91 4.13
CA SER A 25 28.97 9.38 5.41
C SER A 25 28.39 8.23 6.24
N ALA A 26 29.23 7.68 7.13
CA ALA A 26 28.82 6.68 8.11
C ALA A 26 28.23 7.31 9.39
N SER A 27 27.68 8.53 9.34
CA SER A 27 27.11 9.20 10.53
C SER A 27 25.76 8.63 10.98
N ILE A 28 25.16 7.72 10.21
CA ILE A 28 23.85 7.10 10.51
C ILE A 28 23.98 5.64 10.99
N ILE A 29 25.14 5.00 10.79
CA ILE A 29 25.29 3.55 11.03
C ILE A 29 25.84 3.29 12.45
N ASN A 30 25.06 2.59 13.27
CA ASN A 30 25.47 2.24 14.63
C ASN A 30 26.60 1.17 14.62
N ARG A 31 27.42 1.13 15.67
CA ARG A 31 28.63 0.29 15.82
C ARG A 31 28.41 -1.19 15.51
N LEU A 32 27.25 -1.74 15.90
CA LEU A 32 26.89 -3.14 15.63
C LEU A 32 26.75 -3.46 14.13
N GLN A 33 26.39 -2.48 13.30
CA GLN A 33 26.38 -2.63 11.84
C GLN A 33 27.78 -2.44 11.23
N LEU A 34 28.62 -1.58 11.81
CA LEU A 34 30.01 -1.41 11.37
C LEU A 34 30.85 -2.68 11.63
N GLU A 35 30.69 -3.31 12.78
CA GLU A 35 31.39 -4.56 13.11
C GLU A 35 31.01 -5.69 12.14
N LYS A 36 29.74 -5.78 11.71
CA LYS A 36 29.27 -6.74 10.68
C LYS A 36 29.86 -6.48 9.28
N LEU A 37 30.24 -5.26 8.95
CA LEU A 37 30.88 -4.91 7.69
C LEU A 37 32.39 -5.22 7.69
N LEU A 38 32.98 -5.38 8.88
CA LEU A 38 34.40 -5.63 9.06
C LEU A 38 34.73 -7.08 9.41
N THR A 39 33.74 -7.90 9.76
CA THR A 39 33.95 -9.34 9.93
C THR A 39 34.57 -9.95 8.67
N PRO A 40 35.62 -10.79 8.81
CA PRO A 40 36.30 -11.37 7.66
C PRO A 40 35.30 -12.12 6.80
N ILE A 41 35.33 -11.84 5.50
CA ILE A 41 34.55 -12.55 4.51
C ILE A 41 35.10 -13.98 4.52
N VAL A 42 34.41 -14.88 5.21
CA VAL A 42 34.61 -16.32 5.00
C VAL A 42 34.18 -16.55 3.56
N GLU A 43 35.14 -16.89 2.70
CA GLU A 43 34.86 -17.31 1.32
C GLU A 43 34.02 -18.60 1.39
N THR A 44 32.72 -18.41 1.48
CA THR A 44 31.75 -19.47 1.19
C THR A 44 31.85 -19.76 -0.30
N PRO A 45 31.72 -21.03 -0.72
CA PRO A 45 31.74 -21.38 -2.14
C PRO A 45 30.77 -20.44 -2.84
N THR A 46 31.21 -19.81 -3.93
CA THR A 46 30.46 -18.82 -4.69
C THR A 46 29.21 -19.48 -5.26
N THR A 47 28.17 -19.60 -4.44
CA THR A 47 26.80 -19.72 -4.92
C THR A 47 26.57 -18.41 -5.66
N VAL A 48 26.63 -18.49 -6.98
CA VAL A 48 26.12 -17.44 -7.85
C VAL A 48 24.76 -17.08 -7.27
N TYR A 49 24.61 -15.85 -6.77
CA TYR A 49 23.32 -15.32 -6.42
C TYR A 49 22.55 -15.25 -7.74
N GLN A 50 21.82 -16.33 -8.05
CA GLN A 50 20.70 -16.21 -8.95
C GLN A 50 19.68 -15.40 -8.16
N PRO A 51 19.33 -14.18 -8.60
CA PRO A 51 18.15 -13.53 -8.06
C PRO A 51 17.05 -14.57 -8.11
N ALA A 52 16.37 -14.81 -6.99
CA ALA A 52 15.17 -15.63 -7.01
C ALA A 52 14.33 -15.13 -8.18
N GLU A 53 13.98 -16.04 -9.09
CA GLU A 53 13.21 -15.73 -10.29
C GLU A 53 12.06 -14.81 -9.85
N VAL A 54 12.10 -13.55 -10.28
CA VAL A 54 11.12 -12.56 -9.81
C VAL A 54 9.79 -13.08 -10.27
N ALA A 55 8.97 -13.55 -9.32
CA ALA A 55 7.69 -14.18 -9.62
C ALA A 55 6.91 -13.25 -10.54
N HIS A 56 6.77 -13.66 -11.80
CA HIS A 56 6.08 -12.90 -12.82
C HIS A 56 4.59 -13.19 -12.66
N TYR A 57 3.90 -12.34 -11.93
CA TYR A 57 2.46 -12.39 -11.84
C TYR A 57 1.86 -11.62 -13.01
N ASP A 58 1.03 -12.29 -13.83
CA ASP A 58 0.29 -11.63 -14.91
C ASP A 58 -0.69 -10.57 -14.36
N ASN A 59 -1.19 -10.79 -13.14
CA ASN A 59 -2.19 -9.94 -12.49
C ASN A 59 -1.64 -9.34 -11.19
N ILE A 60 -1.26 -8.06 -11.24
CA ILE A 60 -0.81 -7.27 -10.10
C ILE A 60 -1.88 -6.23 -9.82
N ILE A 61 -2.77 -6.56 -8.89
CA ILE A 61 -3.99 -5.78 -8.61
C ILE A 61 -3.82 -4.99 -7.31
N VAL A 62 -4.12 -3.69 -7.36
CA VAL A 62 -4.16 -2.82 -6.17
C VAL A 62 -5.60 -2.66 -5.70
N HIS A 63 -5.86 -2.98 -4.44
CA HIS A 63 -7.18 -2.85 -3.82
C HIS A 63 -7.37 -1.45 -3.20
N PHE A 64 -8.44 -0.79 -3.60
CA PHE A 64 -8.92 0.47 -3.04
C PHE A 64 -10.19 0.21 -2.23
N ASP A 65 -10.07 0.30 -0.92
CA ASP A 65 -11.21 0.37 0.00
C ASP A 65 -11.66 1.84 0.12
N LEU A 66 -12.81 2.16 -0.46
CA LEU A 66 -13.32 3.53 -0.56
C LEU A 66 -14.40 3.86 0.47
N LYS A 67 -14.67 3.00 1.45
CA LYS A 67 -15.80 3.20 2.38
C LYS A 67 -15.55 4.32 3.39
N GLY A 68 -16.61 5.06 3.72
CA GLY A 68 -16.63 6.11 4.75
C GLY A 68 -15.83 7.39 4.47
N ALA A 69 -14.60 7.30 3.95
CA ALA A 69 -13.72 8.45 3.71
C ALA A 69 -13.01 8.35 2.35
N PRO A 70 -13.77 8.49 1.25
CA PRO A 70 -13.21 8.34 -0.09
C PRO A 70 -12.23 9.49 -0.40
N PRO A 71 -11.02 9.21 -0.94
CA PRO A 71 -10.11 10.26 -1.36
C PRO A 71 -10.67 11.06 -2.54
N LYS A 72 -10.20 12.30 -2.73
CA LYS A 72 -10.62 13.12 -3.89
C LYS A 72 -10.22 12.45 -5.20
N VAL A 73 -11.06 12.57 -6.24
CA VAL A 73 -10.80 12.03 -7.59
C VAL A 73 -9.43 12.47 -8.12
N ALA A 74 -9.08 13.75 -7.96
CA ALA A 74 -7.78 14.27 -8.40
C ALA A 74 -6.59 13.55 -7.73
N TYR A 75 -6.73 13.19 -6.46
CA TYR A 75 -5.69 12.43 -5.75
C TYR A 75 -5.66 10.98 -6.20
N LEU A 76 -6.81 10.33 -6.37
CA LEU A 76 -6.87 8.96 -6.89
C LEU A 76 -6.21 8.85 -8.26
N LYS A 77 -6.39 9.82 -9.16
CA LYS A 77 -5.71 9.82 -10.47
C LYS A 77 -4.18 9.79 -10.34
N GLN A 78 -3.61 10.58 -9.43
CA GLN A 78 -2.17 10.54 -9.14
C GLN A 78 -1.73 9.19 -8.59
N VAL A 79 -2.54 8.57 -7.72
CA VAL A 79 -2.26 7.23 -7.19
C VAL A 79 -2.32 6.18 -8.31
N LEU A 80 -3.30 6.27 -9.21
CA LEU A 80 -3.44 5.36 -10.36
C LEU A 80 -2.23 5.44 -11.29
N GLU A 81 -1.75 6.65 -11.60
CA GLU A 81 -0.52 6.86 -12.37
C GLU A 81 0.70 6.25 -11.66
N LEU A 82 0.80 6.45 -10.34
CA LEU A 82 1.89 5.90 -9.53
C LEU A 82 1.90 4.37 -9.55
N ILE A 83 0.78 3.72 -9.28
CA ILE A 83 0.73 2.24 -9.24
C ILE A 83 0.97 1.64 -10.62
N LYS A 84 0.48 2.28 -11.70
CA LYS A 84 0.75 1.84 -13.08
C LYS A 84 2.24 1.91 -13.38
N HIS A 85 2.88 3.02 -13.01
CA HIS A 85 4.34 3.18 -13.16
C HIS A 85 5.13 2.11 -12.39
N ASN A 86 4.58 1.59 -11.30
CA ASN A 86 5.18 0.54 -10.48
C ASN A 86 4.70 -0.89 -10.84
N GLY A 87 4.09 -1.07 -12.01
CA GLY A 87 3.79 -2.41 -12.56
C GLY A 87 2.41 -2.97 -12.20
N ALA A 88 1.49 -2.19 -11.63
CA ALA A 88 0.11 -2.64 -11.49
C ALA A 88 -0.53 -2.90 -12.86
N THR A 89 -1.25 -4.01 -12.97
CA THR A 89 -2.01 -4.37 -14.19
C THR A 89 -3.50 -4.12 -14.02
N GLY A 90 -3.98 -3.92 -12.79
CA GLY A 90 -5.36 -3.56 -12.53
C GLY A 90 -5.62 -3.02 -11.13
N ILE A 91 -6.88 -2.68 -10.90
CA ILE A 91 -7.41 -2.15 -9.66
C ILE A 91 -8.67 -2.90 -9.25
N LEU A 92 -8.78 -3.17 -7.95
CA LEU A 92 -10.00 -3.68 -7.32
C LEU A 92 -10.61 -2.55 -6.51
N ILE A 93 -11.82 -2.12 -6.88
CA ILE A 93 -12.50 -1.01 -6.19
C ILE A 93 -13.63 -1.57 -5.35
N GLU A 94 -13.48 -1.49 -4.03
CA GLU A 94 -14.52 -1.87 -3.08
C GLU A 94 -15.47 -0.69 -2.84
N TRP A 95 -16.73 -0.92 -3.19
CA TRP A 95 -17.82 0.03 -3.06
C TRP A 95 -18.72 -0.32 -1.87
N GLU A 96 -18.95 0.67 -1.02
CA GLU A 96 -20.01 0.67 0.00
C GLU A 96 -20.82 1.97 -0.13
N ASP A 97 -20.95 2.74 0.94
CA ASP A 97 -21.75 3.96 1.03
C ASP A 97 -21.24 5.13 0.18
N THR A 98 -20.02 5.06 -0.36
CA THR A 98 -19.40 6.11 -1.18
C THR A 98 -19.73 6.01 -2.67
N PHE A 99 -20.40 4.94 -3.11
CA PHE A 99 -20.92 4.85 -4.46
C PHE A 99 -22.23 5.65 -4.60
N PRO A 100 -22.46 6.38 -5.72
CA PRO A 100 -23.68 7.14 -5.95
C PRO A 100 -24.87 6.23 -6.32
N PHE A 101 -25.29 5.39 -5.38
CA PHE A 101 -26.51 4.61 -5.54
C PHE A 101 -27.73 5.51 -5.76
N THR A 102 -28.70 4.98 -6.49
CA THR A 102 -30.01 5.61 -6.74
C THR A 102 -31.13 4.72 -6.19
N GLY A 103 -32.36 5.25 -6.14
CA GLY A 103 -33.52 4.49 -5.71
C GLY A 103 -33.49 4.18 -4.21
N ILE A 104 -33.69 2.91 -3.84
CA ILE A 104 -33.88 2.55 -2.42
C ILE A 104 -32.65 2.80 -1.53
N PHE A 105 -31.46 2.90 -2.13
CA PHE A 105 -30.19 3.10 -1.44
C PHE A 105 -29.71 4.57 -1.50
N GLU A 106 -30.50 5.49 -2.05
CA GLU A 106 -30.07 6.89 -2.18
C GLU A 106 -29.84 7.56 -0.82
N ASP A 107 -30.71 7.25 0.15
CA ASP A 107 -30.71 7.83 1.51
C ASP A 107 -29.59 7.29 2.41
N ILE A 108 -28.90 6.23 2.00
CA ILE A 108 -27.84 5.57 2.80
C ILE A 108 -26.44 5.88 2.30
N ARG A 109 -26.31 6.73 1.27
CA ARG A 109 -25.02 7.17 0.77
C ARG A 109 -24.30 8.02 1.82
N ALA A 110 -22.98 7.90 1.85
CA ALA A 110 -22.13 8.82 2.59
C ALA A 110 -22.29 10.23 2.01
N SER A 111 -22.35 11.24 2.89
CA SER A 111 -22.50 12.65 2.47
C SER A 111 -21.30 13.17 1.67
N ASN A 112 -20.14 12.53 1.85
CA ASN A 112 -18.90 12.75 1.12
C ASN A 112 -18.65 11.70 0.01
N GLY A 113 -19.66 10.90 -0.35
CA GLY A 113 -19.57 9.93 -1.45
C GLY A 113 -19.39 10.60 -2.81
N TYR A 114 -18.96 9.82 -3.80
CA TYR A 114 -18.75 10.32 -5.15
C TYR A 114 -20.07 10.60 -5.85
N THR A 115 -20.05 11.57 -6.76
CA THR A 115 -21.07 11.72 -7.79
C THR A 115 -20.84 10.74 -8.94
N MET A 116 -21.87 10.50 -9.76
CA MET A 116 -21.72 9.62 -10.92
C MET A 116 -20.83 10.20 -12.03
N ALA A 117 -20.64 11.53 -12.06
CA ALA A 117 -19.65 12.14 -12.93
C ALA A 117 -18.22 11.82 -12.46
N GLU A 118 -17.96 11.92 -11.16
CA GLU A 118 -16.67 11.60 -10.53
C GLU A 118 -16.28 10.13 -10.70
N VAL A 119 -17.22 9.20 -10.51
CA VAL A 119 -16.97 7.78 -10.76
C VAL A 119 -16.58 7.57 -12.23
N LYS A 120 -17.34 8.12 -13.18
CA LYS A 120 -16.99 8.01 -14.61
C LYS A 120 -15.64 8.62 -14.94
N GLU A 121 -15.30 9.75 -14.35
CA GLU A 121 -13.99 10.39 -14.53
C GLU A 121 -12.85 9.47 -14.03
N MET A 122 -13.00 8.91 -12.84
CA MET A 122 -12.03 8.00 -12.24
C MET A 122 -11.85 6.74 -13.09
N LEU A 123 -12.93 6.07 -13.47
CA LEU A 123 -12.89 4.85 -14.27
C LEU A 123 -12.33 5.10 -15.68
N SER A 124 -12.70 6.21 -16.31
CA SER A 124 -12.13 6.59 -17.61
C SER A 124 -10.63 6.85 -17.53
N HIS A 125 -10.14 7.41 -16.43
CA HIS A 125 -8.71 7.62 -16.24
C HIS A 125 -7.97 6.30 -16.01
N ALA A 126 -8.49 5.39 -15.19
CA ALA A 126 -7.94 4.05 -15.02
C ALA A 126 -7.88 3.26 -16.35
N GLN A 127 -8.93 3.33 -17.17
CA GLN A 127 -8.95 2.73 -18.51
C GLN A 127 -7.86 3.29 -19.44
N LYS A 128 -7.62 4.61 -19.41
CA LYS A 128 -6.55 5.25 -20.20
C LYS A 128 -5.16 4.81 -19.77
N LEU A 129 -5.00 4.38 -18.52
CA LEU A 129 -3.77 3.80 -17.99
C LEU A 129 -3.66 2.29 -18.27
N GLU A 130 -4.64 1.70 -18.98
CA GLU A 130 -4.69 0.26 -19.25
C GLU A 130 -4.60 -0.54 -17.94
N LEU A 131 -5.35 -0.09 -16.93
CA LEU A 131 -5.58 -0.84 -15.70
C LEU A 131 -6.91 -1.56 -15.83
N ASP A 132 -6.91 -2.88 -15.61
CA ASP A 132 -8.14 -3.64 -15.47
C ASP A 132 -8.93 -3.14 -14.26
N ILE A 133 -10.24 -2.94 -14.42
CA ILE A 133 -11.10 -2.39 -13.38
C ILE A 133 -12.03 -3.48 -12.88
N ILE A 134 -11.83 -3.89 -11.63
CA ILE A 134 -12.62 -4.94 -10.99
C ILE A 134 -13.48 -4.27 -9.91
N PRO A 135 -14.81 -4.20 -10.10
CA PRO A 135 -15.71 -3.71 -9.05
C PRO A 135 -15.92 -4.80 -8.01
N LEU A 136 -15.82 -4.44 -6.73
CA LEU A 136 -16.20 -5.27 -5.59
C LEU A 136 -17.41 -4.61 -4.91
N VAL A 137 -18.53 -5.33 -4.92
CA VAL A 137 -19.75 -4.97 -4.19
C VAL A 137 -20.09 -6.15 -3.30
N GLN A 138 -20.23 -5.88 -1.99
CA GLN A 138 -20.54 -6.89 -1.00
C GLN A 138 -21.98 -7.41 -1.18
N THR A 139 -22.20 -8.72 -0.98
CA THR A 139 -23.51 -9.37 -1.23
C THR A 139 -24.11 -10.10 -0.03
N PHE A 140 -23.29 -10.67 0.86
CA PHE A 140 -23.77 -11.45 2.02
C PHE A 140 -23.15 -11.04 3.36
N GLY A 141 -21.89 -10.60 3.37
CA GLY A 141 -21.19 -10.09 4.55
C GLY A 141 -20.70 -8.66 4.31
N HIS A 142 -20.14 -8.00 5.33
CA HIS A 142 -19.65 -6.62 5.23
C HIS A 142 -20.74 -5.62 4.78
N LEU A 143 -21.97 -5.86 5.22
CA LEU A 143 -23.14 -5.04 4.90
C LEU A 143 -23.58 -4.18 6.08
N GLU A 144 -22.75 -4.01 7.11
CA GLU A 144 -23.08 -3.24 8.32
C GLU A 144 -23.46 -1.79 7.98
N TRP A 145 -22.86 -1.22 6.92
CA TRP A 145 -23.14 0.12 6.43
C TRP A 145 -24.62 0.30 6.00
N ILE A 146 -25.23 -0.73 5.42
CA ILE A 146 -26.64 -0.73 5.01
C ILE A 146 -27.55 -1.32 6.10
N LEU A 147 -27.13 -2.41 6.72
CA LEU A 147 -27.94 -3.16 7.68
C LEU A 147 -28.12 -2.42 9.00
N LYS A 148 -27.25 -1.44 9.35
CA LYS A 148 -27.48 -0.55 10.52
C LYS A 148 -28.74 0.31 10.39
N VAL A 149 -29.24 0.55 9.17
CA VAL A 149 -30.39 1.42 8.92
C VAL A 149 -31.70 0.68 9.16
N ALA A 150 -32.64 1.32 9.87
CA ALA A 150 -33.92 0.71 10.25
C ALA A 150 -34.72 0.14 9.06
N LYS A 151 -34.69 0.82 7.91
CA LYS A 151 -35.30 0.39 6.63
C LYS A 151 -34.85 -1.00 6.18
N PHE A 152 -33.60 -1.39 6.47
CA PHE A 152 -32.97 -2.64 6.02
C PHE A 152 -32.80 -3.68 7.13
N ARG A 153 -33.18 -3.37 8.38
CA ARG A 153 -33.05 -4.27 9.54
C ARG A 153 -33.63 -5.66 9.32
N LYS A 154 -34.75 -5.77 8.59
CA LYS A 154 -35.42 -7.05 8.27
C LYS A 154 -34.56 -8.03 7.46
N TYR A 155 -33.46 -7.57 6.88
CA TYR A 155 -32.53 -8.39 6.09
C TYR A 155 -31.34 -8.91 6.92
N ARG A 156 -31.22 -8.52 8.19
CA ARG A 156 -30.15 -9.03 9.07
C ARG A 156 -30.36 -10.51 9.35
N GLN A 157 -29.26 -11.25 9.44
CA GLN A 157 -29.28 -12.64 9.89
C GLN A 157 -29.73 -12.76 11.35
N SER A 158 -29.34 -11.79 12.19
CA SER A 158 -29.72 -11.69 13.59
C SER A 158 -30.13 -10.25 13.90
N ASP A 159 -31.21 -10.07 14.65
CA ASP A 159 -31.70 -8.73 14.98
C ASP A 159 -30.74 -7.93 15.87
N MET A 160 -29.93 -8.65 16.66
CA MET A 160 -28.97 -8.09 17.62
C MET A 160 -27.77 -7.40 16.96
N TYR A 161 -27.37 -7.85 15.77
CA TYR A 161 -26.18 -7.37 15.07
C TYR A 161 -26.54 -6.89 13.67
N PRO A 162 -26.17 -5.65 13.29
CA PRO A 162 -26.22 -5.25 11.89
C PRO A 162 -25.26 -6.07 11.03
#